data_AF-A0A6L3SXP2-F1
#
_entry.id   AF-A0A6L3SXP2-F1
#
_cell.length_a   1.000
_cell.length_b   1.000
_cell.length_c   1.000
_cell.angle_alpha   90.00
_cell.angle_beta   90.00
_cell.angle_gamma   90.00
#
_symmetry.space_group_name_H-M   'P 1'
#
loop_
_entity.id
_entity.type
_entity.pdbx_description
1 polymer ?
#
loop_
_entity_poly.entity_id
_entity_poly.type
_entity_poly.pdbx_seq_one_letter_code
_entity_poly.pdbx_strand_id
1 'polypeptide(L)'
;MTPIRVEAPSVEPVTLAEMRAYLRLDPDDGGAEDGLIAALIAAARVALEQETRRILVPGRFRLSLADWPPGDLPLPLSPVTGLLRAGLAGRDGGVTDLAPGRVQLRGDGLEVAALGSLRLHDEPPRGSLPVYAMFGDAEIRDASVDGAERQAHTLALVVFAKPGSSRTALDTAARMAALLTGTDLVLTGHALVTCRVLALAATRDPLSGEARATLTLQAVTETA
;
A
#
# COMPACT_ATOMS: atom_id res chain seq x y z
N MET A 1 -5.54 -19.61 2.28
CA MET A 1 -6.34 -18.96 1.22
C MET A 1 -5.38 -18.38 0.18
N THR A 2 -5.33 -18.95 -1.02
CA THR A 2 -4.41 -18.51 -2.09
C THR A 2 -5.22 -17.84 -3.20
N PRO A 3 -4.95 -16.57 -3.55
CA PRO A 3 -5.61 -15.92 -4.67
C PRO A 3 -5.18 -16.53 -6.00
N ILE A 4 -6.15 -16.85 -6.84
CA ILE A 4 -5.93 -17.31 -8.21
C ILE A 4 -6.44 -16.23 -9.14
N ARG A 5 -5.56 -15.63 -9.94
CA ARG A 5 -5.97 -14.71 -11.01
C ARG A 5 -6.68 -15.52 -12.10
N VAL A 6 -7.87 -15.08 -12.50
CA VAL A 6 -8.73 -15.83 -13.44
C VAL A 6 -8.26 -15.65 -14.88
N GLU A 7 -7.68 -14.49 -15.19
CA GLU A 7 -7.20 -14.11 -16.53
C GLU A 7 -5.85 -13.39 -16.45
N ALA A 8 -5.01 -13.54 -17.47
CA ALA A 8 -3.74 -12.82 -17.53
C ALA A 8 -3.97 -11.30 -17.68
N PRO A 9 -3.08 -10.45 -17.13
CA PRO A 9 -3.06 -9.02 -17.42
C PRO A 9 -3.03 -8.74 -18.92
N SER A 10 -3.95 -7.90 -19.41
CA SER A 10 -3.98 -7.52 -20.83
C SER A 10 -3.11 -6.31 -21.14
N VAL A 11 -2.82 -5.46 -20.14
CA VAL A 11 -2.02 -4.24 -20.27
C VAL A 11 -1.14 -4.13 -19.04
N GLU A 12 0.17 -4.03 -19.24
CA GLU A 12 1.12 -3.77 -18.15
C GLU A 12 1.09 -2.28 -17.74
N PRO A 13 1.42 -1.92 -16.49
CA PRO A 13 1.35 -0.53 -16.01
C PRO A 13 2.29 0.43 -16.74
N VAL A 14 3.35 -0.11 -17.33
CA VAL A 14 4.26 0.61 -18.23
C VAL A 14 4.25 -0.13 -19.55
N THR A 15 3.98 0.58 -20.63
CA THR A 15 3.99 0.01 -21.97
C THR A 15 5.43 -0.17 -22.47
N LEU A 16 5.60 -1.05 -23.46
CA LEU A 16 6.89 -1.24 -24.12
C LEU A 16 7.42 0.08 -24.70
N ALA A 17 6.56 0.87 -25.34
CA ALA A 17 6.94 2.15 -25.93
C ALA A 17 7.44 3.16 -24.88
N GLU A 18 6.74 3.26 -23.74
CA GLU A 18 7.16 4.12 -22.63
C GLU A 18 8.52 3.67 -22.06
N MET A 19 8.72 2.36 -21.90
CA MET A 19 9.98 1.84 -21.38
C MET A 19 11.14 2.05 -22.38
N ARG A 20 10.93 1.85 -23.69
CA ARG A 20 11.94 2.17 -24.71
C ARG A 20 12.35 3.64 -24.68
N ALA A 21 11.37 4.54 -24.56
CA ALA A 21 11.62 5.97 -24.43
C ALA A 21 12.40 6.30 -23.15
N TYR A 22 12.06 5.68 -22.02
CA TYR A 22 12.78 5.83 -20.76
C TYR A 22 14.24 5.37 -20.85
N LEU A 23 14.46 4.21 -21.48
CA LEU A 23 15.79 3.64 -21.72
C LEU A 23 16.57 4.36 -22.83
N ARG A 24 15.93 5.27 -23.57
CA ARG A 24 16.49 6.02 -24.70
C ARG A 24 17.03 5.12 -25.81
N LEU A 25 16.30 4.05 -26.12
CA LEU A 25 16.65 3.16 -27.22
C LEU A 25 16.37 3.80 -28.57
N ASP A 26 17.14 3.42 -29.58
CA ASP A 26 16.97 3.90 -30.95
C ASP A 26 15.61 3.42 -31.50
N PRO A 27 14.74 4.32 -31.99
CA PRO A 27 13.49 3.92 -32.64
C PRO A 27 13.68 3.02 -33.88
N ASP A 28 14.84 3.07 -34.52
CA ASP A 28 15.14 2.38 -35.78
C ASP A 28 15.92 1.06 -35.60
N ASP A 29 16.12 0.57 -34.36
CA ASP A 29 16.86 -0.66 -34.06
C ASP A 29 16.14 -1.98 -34.45
N GLY A 30 14.94 -1.87 -35.01
CA GLY A 30 14.13 -3.01 -35.42
C GLY A 30 13.49 -3.82 -34.27
N GLY A 31 13.48 -3.30 -33.04
CA GLY A 31 12.81 -3.93 -31.90
C GLY A 31 13.54 -5.16 -31.34
N ALA A 32 14.85 -5.26 -31.52
CA ALA A 32 15.63 -6.44 -31.14
C ALA A 32 15.49 -6.82 -29.66
N GLU A 33 15.31 -5.83 -28.77
CA GLU A 33 15.20 -6.02 -27.31
C GLU A 33 13.75 -6.06 -26.80
N ASP A 34 12.74 -5.91 -27.68
CA ASP A 34 11.34 -5.75 -27.27
C ASP A 34 10.82 -6.90 -26.42
N GLY A 35 11.20 -8.13 -26.77
CA GLY A 35 10.84 -9.33 -26.00
C GLY A 35 11.43 -9.33 -24.59
N LEU A 36 12.69 -8.88 -24.43
CA LEU A 36 13.35 -8.78 -23.13
C LEU A 36 12.71 -7.69 -22.28
N ILE A 37 12.47 -6.51 -22.85
CA ILE A 37 11.87 -5.37 -22.16
C ILE A 37 10.47 -5.74 -21.67
N ALA A 38 9.64 -6.37 -22.52
CA ALA A 38 8.31 -6.83 -22.12
C ALA A 38 8.35 -7.84 -20.97
N ALA A 39 9.30 -8.80 -21.00
CA ALA A 39 9.48 -9.76 -19.92
C ALA A 39 9.91 -9.10 -18.60
N LEU A 40 10.83 -8.11 -18.67
CA LEU A 40 11.29 -7.36 -17.50
C LEU A 40 10.18 -6.49 -16.88
N ILE A 41 9.35 -5.85 -17.69
CA ILE A 41 8.18 -5.10 -17.21
C ILE A 41 7.24 -6.03 -16.43
N ALA A 42 6.89 -7.19 -17.01
CA ALA A 42 6.01 -8.15 -16.35
C ALA A 42 6.63 -8.72 -15.06
N ALA A 43 7.93 -9.04 -15.08
CA ALA A 43 8.66 -9.51 -13.91
C ALA A 43 8.71 -8.46 -12.80
N ALA A 44 8.97 -7.19 -13.15
CA ALA A 44 8.99 -6.08 -12.22
C ALA A 44 7.61 -5.87 -11.56
N ARG A 45 6.52 -5.90 -12.35
CA ARG A 45 5.16 -5.88 -11.80
C ARG A 45 4.96 -7.04 -10.83
N VAL A 46 5.25 -8.28 -11.23
CA VAL A 46 5.05 -9.45 -10.36
C VAL A 46 5.82 -9.29 -9.05
N ALA A 47 7.09 -8.87 -9.11
CA ALA A 47 7.91 -8.63 -7.92
C ALA A 47 7.30 -7.55 -7.02
N LEU A 48 6.87 -6.41 -7.59
CA LEU A 48 6.23 -5.33 -6.86
C LEU A 48 4.91 -5.76 -6.23
N GLU A 49 4.04 -6.47 -6.97
CA GLU A 49 2.77 -6.96 -6.46
C GLU A 49 2.96 -7.98 -5.33
N GLN A 50 4.01 -8.82 -5.40
CA GLN A 50 4.34 -9.76 -4.31
C GLN A 50 4.85 -9.04 -3.06
N GLU A 51 5.77 -8.09 -3.22
CA GLU A 51 6.42 -7.42 -2.09
C GLU A 51 5.46 -6.43 -1.40
N THR A 52 4.79 -5.61 -2.21
CA THR A 52 3.87 -4.58 -1.71
C THR A 52 2.49 -5.12 -1.37
N ARG A 53 2.18 -6.35 -1.83
CA ARG A 53 0.85 -6.98 -1.70
C ARG A 53 -0.28 -6.13 -2.31
N ARG A 54 0.08 -5.24 -3.24
CA ARG A 54 -0.85 -4.45 -4.05
C ARG A 54 -1.01 -5.06 -5.43
N ILE A 55 -2.19 -4.91 -5.99
CA ILE A 55 -2.51 -5.26 -7.35
C ILE A 55 -2.35 -3.99 -8.18
N LEU A 56 -1.34 -3.98 -9.05
CA LEU A 56 -1.01 -2.86 -9.91
C LEU A 56 -1.78 -2.91 -11.23
N VAL A 57 -2.01 -4.13 -11.74
CA VAL A 57 -2.90 -4.31 -12.90
C VAL A 57 -4.24 -4.88 -12.44
N PRO A 58 -5.35 -4.15 -12.62
CA PRO A 58 -6.68 -4.65 -12.28
C PRO A 58 -6.95 -6.03 -12.88
N GLY A 59 -7.72 -6.84 -12.17
CA GLY A 59 -8.10 -8.15 -12.67
C GLY A 59 -9.04 -8.89 -11.75
N ARG A 60 -9.58 -9.99 -12.28
CA ARG A 60 -10.49 -10.86 -11.56
C ARG A 60 -9.70 -11.95 -10.83
N PHE A 61 -10.03 -12.12 -9.56
CA PHE A 61 -9.42 -13.13 -8.72
C PHE A 61 -10.47 -14.04 -8.12
N ARG A 62 -10.14 -15.32 -8.01
CA ARG A 62 -10.89 -16.32 -7.27
C ARG A 62 -10.14 -16.67 -6.00
N LEU A 63 -10.88 -16.70 -4.89
CA LEU A 63 -10.42 -17.17 -3.60
C LEU A 63 -11.22 -18.40 -3.23
N SER A 64 -10.52 -19.48 -2.87
CA SER A 64 -11.13 -20.68 -2.34
C SER A 64 -10.81 -20.80 -0.85
N LEU A 65 -11.84 -21.07 -0.07
CA LEU A 65 -11.79 -21.30 1.37
C LEU A 65 -12.17 -22.75 1.63
N ALA A 66 -11.55 -23.37 2.63
CA ALA A 66 -12.00 -24.67 3.12
C ALA A 66 -13.35 -24.52 3.82
N ASP A 67 -13.47 -23.50 4.68
CA ASP A 67 -14.69 -23.15 5.41
C ASP A 67 -14.84 -21.62 5.51
N TRP A 68 -16.09 -21.17 5.67
CA TRP A 68 -16.38 -19.76 5.94
C TRP A 68 -16.09 -19.44 7.42
N PRO A 69 -15.24 -18.43 7.71
CA PRO A 69 -15.03 -18.01 9.09
C PRO A 69 -16.28 -17.28 9.62
N PRO A 70 -16.51 -17.30 10.95
CA PRO A 70 -17.50 -16.41 11.55
C PRO A 70 -17.02 -14.95 11.45
N GLY A 71 -17.82 -14.09 10.83
CA GLY A 71 -17.55 -12.65 10.75
C GLY A 71 -16.66 -12.24 9.56
N ASP A 72 -15.72 -11.32 9.82
CA ASP A 72 -14.91 -10.69 8.79
C ASP A 72 -13.82 -11.63 8.24
N LEU A 73 -13.70 -11.70 6.90
CA LEU A 73 -12.63 -12.43 6.21
C LEU A 73 -11.61 -11.44 5.62
N PRO A 74 -10.37 -11.38 6.14
CA PRO A 74 -9.34 -10.53 5.56
C PRO A 74 -8.91 -11.04 4.18
N LEU A 75 -9.06 -10.23 3.15
CA LEU A 75 -8.70 -10.61 1.79
C LEU A 75 -7.19 -10.41 1.54
N PRO A 76 -6.50 -11.33 0.83
CA PRO A 76 -5.07 -11.24 0.58
C PRO A 76 -4.74 -10.37 -0.65
N LEU A 77 -5.73 -9.64 -1.19
CA LEU A 77 -5.67 -8.72 -2.33
C LEU A 77 -5.92 -7.27 -1.90
N SER A 78 -5.14 -6.30 -2.40
CA SER A 78 -5.31 -4.86 -2.17
C SER A 78 -5.08 -4.08 -3.47
N PRO A 79 -5.88 -3.08 -3.83
CA PRO A 79 -7.23 -2.82 -3.33
C PRO A 79 -8.22 -3.87 -3.87
N VAL A 80 -9.35 -4.06 -3.18
CA VAL A 80 -10.48 -4.84 -3.68
C VAL A 80 -11.65 -3.89 -3.95
N THR A 81 -12.01 -3.75 -5.22
CA THR A 81 -13.01 -2.75 -5.65
C THR A 81 -14.41 -3.33 -5.83
N GLY A 82 -14.57 -4.66 -5.88
CA GLY A 82 -15.86 -5.30 -6.09
C GLY A 82 -15.85 -6.79 -5.80
N LEU A 83 -16.98 -7.28 -5.27
CA LEU A 83 -17.27 -8.70 -5.13
C LEU A 83 -18.20 -9.11 -6.27
N LEU A 84 -17.70 -9.94 -7.17
CA LEU A 84 -18.47 -10.36 -8.35
C LEU A 84 -19.44 -11.52 -8.04
N ARG A 85 -19.00 -12.49 -7.23
CA ARG A 85 -19.74 -13.71 -6.92
C ARG A 85 -19.23 -14.32 -5.61
N ALA A 86 -20.14 -14.81 -4.78
CA ALA A 86 -19.83 -15.65 -3.62
C ALA A 86 -20.73 -16.89 -3.65
N GLY A 87 -20.18 -18.05 -3.31
CA GLY A 87 -20.90 -19.32 -3.40
C GLY A 87 -20.25 -20.43 -2.60
N LEU A 88 -20.99 -21.53 -2.43
CA LEU A 88 -20.53 -22.76 -1.79
C LEU A 88 -20.24 -23.80 -2.86
N ALA A 89 -19.02 -24.35 -2.84
CA ALA A 89 -18.64 -25.44 -3.72
C ALA A 89 -19.24 -26.76 -3.22
N GLY A 90 -19.94 -27.48 -4.10
CA GLY A 90 -20.42 -28.84 -3.88
C GLY A 90 -19.33 -29.87 -4.15
N ARG A 91 -19.57 -31.12 -3.72
CA ARG A 91 -18.65 -32.25 -3.95
C ARG A 91 -18.52 -32.65 -5.44
N ASP A 92 -19.49 -32.25 -6.25
CA ASP A 92 -19.56 -32.44 -7.70
C ASP A 92 -18.83 -31.33 -8.49
N GLY A 93 -18.24 -30.35 -7.80
CA GLY A 93 -17.61 -29.18 -8.43
C GLY A 93 -18.59 -28.08 -8.82
N GLY A 94 -19.90 -28.26 -8.61
CA GLY A 94 -20.90 -27.22 -8.74
C GLY A 94 -20.70 -26.12 -7.71
N VAL A 95 -21.09 -24.88 -8.04
CA VAL A 95 -21.07 -23.77 -7.08
C VAL A 95 -22.47 -23.23 -6.93
N THR A 96 -23.02 -23.33 -5.72
CA THR A 96 -24.32 -22.75 -5.36
C THR A 96 -24.10 -21.32 -4.88
N ASP A 97 -24.77 -20.36 -5.52
CA ASP A 97 -24.62 -18.95 -5.18
C ASP A 97 -25.22 -18.61 -3.82
N LEU A 98 -24.49 -17.77 -3.08
CA LEU A 98 -25.04 -17.13 -1.91
C LEU A 98 -25.95 -15.98 -2.35
N ALA A 99 -27.07 -15.81 -1.66
CA ALA A 99 -27.97 -14.69 -1.89
C ALA A 99 -27.22 -13.35 -1.76
N PRO A 100 -27.55 -12.34 -2.58
CA PRO A 100 -26.98 -10.99 -2.47
C PRO A 100 -27.06 -10.45 -1.03
N GLY A 101 -26.02 -9.76 -0.58
CA GLY A 101 -25.97 -9.16 0.76
C GLY A 101 -25.55 -10.11 1.89
N ARG A 102 -25.48 -11.43 1.67
CA ARG A 102 -24.94 -12.40 2.65
C ARG A 102 -23.44 -12.21 2.90
N VAL A 103 -22.72 -11.79 1.87
CA VAL A 103 -21.31 -11.41 1.92
C VAL A 103 -21.21 -10.03 1.31
N GLN A 104 -20.51 -9.13 1.98
CA GLN A 104 -20.34 -7.76 1.53
C GLN A 104 -18.88 -7.41 1.65
N LEU A 105 -18.37 -6.65 0.67
CA LEU A 105 -17.10 -5.99 0.86
C LEU A 105 -17.30 -4.89 1.87
N ARG A 106 -16.57 -5.03 2.98
CA ARG A 106 -16.30 -3.90 3.83
C ARG A 106 -15.15 -3.13 3.16
N GLY A 107 -15.35 -1.85 2.85
CA GLY A 107 -14.28 -0.99 2.33
C GLY A 107 -13.04 -1.12 3.22
N ASP A 108 -11.83 -1.01 2.65
CA ASP A 108 -10.52 -1.39 3.24
C ASP A 108 -10.49 -1.21 4.77
N GLY A 109 -10.95 -2.27 5.44
CA GLY A 109 -11.38 -2.28 6.84
C GLY A 109 -10.23 -2.34 7.83
N LEU A 110 -9.10 -1.72 7.49
CA LEU A 110 -8.29 -1.08 8.51
C LEU A 110 -9.03 0.13 9.13
N GLU A 111 -10.18 0.52 8.56
CA GLU A 111 -11.09 1.51 9.15
C GLU A 111 -11.80 1.03 10.43
N VAL A 112 -11.65 1.88 11.44
CA VAL A 112 -12.24 1.92 12.78
C VAL A 112 -11.67 0.92 13.79
N ALA A 113 -11.55 -0.38 13.50
CA ALA A 113 -11.03 -1.29 14.53
C ALA A 113 -9.51 -1.19 14.73
N ALA A 114 -8.75 -0.95 13.65
CA ALA A 114 -7.28 -0.93 13.68
C ALA A 114 -6.68 0.49 13.65
N LEU A 115 -7.45 1.53 13.30
CA LEU A 115 -7.06 2.94 13.44
C LEU A 115 -7.77 3.69 14.55
N GLY A 116 -8.93 3.21 15.02
CA GLY A 116 -9.43 3.60 16.35
C GLY A 116 -8.55 3.06 17.48
N SER A 117 -7.62 2.14 17.16
CA SER A 117 -6.64 1.53 18.07
C SER A 117 -5.20 1.53 17.52
N LEU A 118 -4.90 2.25 16.43
CA LEU A 118 -3.52 2.35 15.96
C LEU A 118 -2.73 3.05 17.06
N ARG A 119 -1.87 2.28 17.71
CA ARG A 119 -1.01 2.83 18.74
C ARG A 119 0.16 3.50 18.03
N LEU A 120 0.19 4.83 18.10
CA LEU A 120 1.36 5.61 17.76
C LEU A 120 2.16 5.83 19.05
N HIS A 121 3.39 5.36 19.06
CA HIS A 121 4.31 5.50 20.18
C HIS A 121 5.48 6.39 19.79
N ASP A 122 6.04 7.10 20.77
CA ASP A 122 7.38 7.66 20.62
C ASP A 122 8.39 6.54 20.94
N GLU A 123 8.31 6.01 22.16
CA GLU A 123 8.96 4.76 22.57
C GLU A 123 7.89 3.69 22.86
N PRO A 124 7.87 2.55 22.12
CA PRO A 124 6.87 1.52 22.33
C PRO A 124 7.10 0.76 23.65
N PRO A 125 6.05 0.52 24.47
CA PRO A 125 6.17 -0.34 25.63
C PRO A 125 6.69 -1.73 25.27
N ARG A 126 7.47 -2.35 26.17
CA ARG A 126 7.96 -3.73 25.99
C ARG A 126 6.78 -4.67 25.75
N GLY A 127 6.90 -5.51 24.72
CA GLY A 127 5.86 -6.47 24.36
C GLY A 127 4.68 -5.89 23.58
N SER A 128 4.80 -4.66 23.05
CA SER A 128 3.81 -4.07 22.16
C SER A 128 3.50 -5.01 20.99
N LEU A 129 2.24 -5.41 20.87
CA LEU A 129 1.80 -6.27 19.79
C LEU A 129 1.58 -5.45 18.51
N PRO A 130 2.01 -5.90 17.32
CA PRO A 130 1.64 -5.27 16.07
C PRO A 130 0.13 -5.41 15.80
N VAL A 131 -0.51 -4.48 15.08
CA VAL A 131 0.07 -3.35 14.35
C VAL A 131 0.19 -2.11 15.25
N TYR A 132 1.35 -1.45 15.24
CA TYR A 132 1.58 -0.15 15.88
C TYR A 132 2.52 0.69 15.01
N ALA A 133 2.54 2.00 15.25
CA ALA A 133 3.40 2.96 14.56
C ALA A 133 4.32 3.67 15.56
N MET A 134 5.44 4.17 15.06
CA MET A 134 6.44 4.90 15.81
C MET A 134 6.95 6.10 15.00
N PHE A 135 7.37 7.16 15.67
CA PHE A 135 8.13 8.23 15.01
C PHE A 135 9.53 7.73 14.65
N GLY A 136 9.90 7.89 13.38
CA GLY A 136 11.25 7.62 12.89
C GLY A 136 12.08 8.90 12.83
N ASP A 137 13.08 8.89 11.96
CA ASP A 137 13.95 10.04 11.74
C ASP A 137 13.16 11.29 11.35
N ALA A 138 13.57 12.41 11.92
CA ALA A 138 13.02 13.73 11.64
C ALA A 138 14.15 14.71 11.34
N GLU A 139 13.90 15.61 10.40
CA GLU A 139 14.82 16.68 10.04
C GLU A 139 14.04 17.97 9.81
N ILE A 140 14.54 19.08 10.33
CA ILE A 140 14.01 20.41 10.06
C ILE A 140 15.10 21.20 9.33
N ARG A 141 14.74 21.79 8.19
CA ARG A 141 15.62 22.67 7.41
C ARG A 141 14.96 24.02 7.22
N ASP A 142 15.79 25.06 7.17
CA ASP A 142 15.34 26.37 6.70
C ASP A 142 14.88 26.24 5.24
N ALA A 143 13.70 26.77 4.97
CA ALA A 143 13.07 26.81 3.65
C ALA A 143 12.53 28.21 3.33
N SER A 144 13.07 29.24 4.01
CA SER A 144 12.66 30.63 3.85
C SER A 144 12.90 31.12 2.41
N VAL A 145 11.92 31.84 1.87
CA VAL A 145 11.95 32.37 0.50
C VAL A 145 11.30 33.75 0.50
N ASP A 146 11.90 34.72 -0.20
CA ASP A 146 11.37 36.07 -0.41
C ASP A 146 10.95 36.80 0.89
N GLY A 147 11.66 36.54 1.99
CA GLY A 147 11.39 37.13 3.30
C GLY A 147 10.29 36.45 4.11
N ALA A 148 9.64 35.41 3.57
CA ALA A 148 8.75 34.54 4.32
C ALA A 148 9.58 33.52 5.13
N GLU A 149 9.44 33.54 6.46
CA GLU A 149 10.10 32.59 7.36
C GLU A 149 9.43 31.22 7.28
N ARG A 150 10.14 30.24 6.69
CA ARG A 150 9.60 28.90 6.45
C ARG A 150 10.53 27.81 6.93
N GLN A 151 9.93 26.71 7.35
CA GLN A 151 10.64 25.51 7.73
C GLN A 151 10.12 24.32 6.94
N ALA A 152 11.03 23.54 6.37
CA ALA A 152 10.73 22.24 5.78
C ALA A 152 11.05 21.14 6.79
N HIS A 153 10.01 20.42 7.21
CA HIS A 153 10.08 19.31 8.13
C HIS A 153 9.96 18.02 7.33
N THR A 154 10.98 17.17 7.41
CA THR A 154 10.90 15.78 6.95
C THR A 154 10.67 14.90 8.18
N LEU A 155 9.67 14.02 8.13
CA LEU A 155 9.36 13.11 9.22
C LEU A 155 9.09 11.71 8.69
N ALA A 156 9.72 10.71 9.28
CA ALA A 156 9.39 9.31 9.07
C ALA A 156 8.39 8.81 10.13
N LEU A 157 7.43 8.00 9.70
CA LEU A 157 6.54 7.22 10.57
C LEU A 157 6.75 5.75 10.21
N VAL A 158 7.18 4.95 11.19
CA VAL A 158 7.51 3.53 11.01
C VAL A 158 6.38 2.68 11.56
N VAL A 159 5.75 1.88 10.71
CA VAL A 159 4.64 0.99 11.06
C VAL A 159 5.12 -0.44 11.12
N PHE A 160 4.96 -1.09 12.27
CA PHE A 160 5.31 -2.49 12.49
C PHE A 160 4.13 -3.39 12.11
N ALA A 161 4.41 -4.37 11.24
CA ALA A 161 3.40 -5.21 10.64
C ALA A 161 3.10 -6.45 11.50
N LYS A 162 1.96 -7.10 11.25
CA LYS A 162 1.70 -8.43 11.82
C LYS A 162 2.76 -9.44 11.29
N PRO A 163 3.17 -10.43 12.11
CA PRO A 163 4.06 -11.49 11.65
C PRO A 163 3.57 -12.11 10.33
N GLY A 164 4.48 -12.23 9.36
CA GLY A 164 4.17 -12.78 8.04
C GLY A 164 3.41 -11.86 7.08
N SER A 165 3.16 -10.58 7.41
CA SER A 165 2.35 -9.69 6.56
C SER A 165 2.88 -8.26 6.45
N SER A 166 3.73 -7.97 5.45
CA SER A 166 4.17 -6.60 5.10
C SER A 166 3.00 -5.69 4.76
N ARG A 167 1.96 -6.27 4.14
CA ARG A 167 0.72 -5.57 3.76
C ARG A 167 0.09 -4.80 4.92
N THR A 168 0.03 -5.39 6.11
CA THR A 168 -0.64 -4.73 7.24
C THR A 168 0.01 -3.40 7.59
N ALA A 169 1.33 -3.31 7.50
CA ALA A 169 2.03 -2.04 7.68
C ALA A 169 1.84 -1.09 6.49
N LEU A 170 1.91 -1.60 5.25
CA LEU A 170 1.73 -0.78 4.04
C LEU A 170 0.33 -0.16 3.93
N ASP A 171 -0.72 -0.92 4.22
CA ASP A 171 -2.09 -0.42 4.18
C ASP A 171 -2.33 0.60 5.30
N THR A 172 -1.77 0.35 6.50
CA THR A 172 -1.82 1.29 7.62
C THR A 172 -1.09 2.59 7.29
N ALA A 173 0.13 2.50 6.76
CA ALA A 173 0.94 3.64 6.38
C ALA A 173 0.32 4.44 5.22
N ALA A 174 -0.24 3.77 4.21
CA ALA A 174 -0.98 4.44 3.13
C ALA A 174 -2.21 5.19 3.65
N ARG A 175 -2.86 4.65 4.70
CA ARG A 175 -3.97 5.33 5.35
C ARG A 175 -3.49 6.52 6.20
N MET A 176 -2.40 6.38 6.95
CA MET A 176 -1.78 7.51 7.65
C MET A 176 -1.44 8.63 6.68
N ALA A 177 -0.88 8.30 5.51
CA ALA A 177 -0.64 9.25 4.43
C ALA A 177 -1.93 9.97 4.00
N ALA A 178 -2.99 9.24 3.66
CA ALA A 178 -4.26 9.84 3.24
C ALA A 178 -4.87 10.78 4.29
N LEU A 179 -4.76 10.43 5.58
CA LEU A 179 -5.23 11.29 6.67
C LEU A 179 -4.37 12.56 6.82
N LEU A 180 -3.05 12.43 6.70
CA LEU A 180 -2.11 13.54 6.92
C LEU A 180 -2.03 14.52 5.74
N THR A 181 -2.31 14.07 4.51
CA THR A 181 -2.31 14.94 3.32
C THR A 181 -3.70 15.49 2.98
N GLY A 182 -4.77 14.89 3.52
CA GLY A 182 -6.16 15.28 3.24
C GLY A 182 -6.82 16.14 4.32
N THR A 183 -6.08 16.59 5.33
CA THR A 183 -6.62 17.32 6.48
C THR A 183 -5.97 18.69 6.62
N ASP A 184 -6.79 19.73 6.82
CA ASP A 184 -6.32 21.06 7.24
C ASP A 184 -5.91 21.01 8.72
N LEU A 185 -4.62 20.86 8.98
CA LEU A 185 -4.09 20.82 10.33
C LEU A 185 -3.95 22.23 10.89
N VAL A 186 -4.63 22.50 12.01
CA VAL A 186 -4.49 23.75 12.76
C VAL A 186 -3.23 23.69 13.63
N LEU A 187 -2.26 24.56 13.34
CA LEU A 187 -1.02 24.67 14.10
C LEU A 187 -1.04 25.96 14.94
N THR A 188 -0.54 25.90 16.17
CA THR A 188 -0.45 27.10 17.01
C THR A 188 0.76 27.93 16.58
N GLY A 189 0.53 29.20 16.21
CA GLY A 189 1.57 30.15 15.81
C GLY A 189 2.17 29.94 14.41
N HIS A 190 1.66 28.97 13.65
CA HIS A 190 2.16 28.64 12.31
C HIS A 190 1.02 28.26 11.38
N ALA A 191 1.24 28.40 10.08
CA ALA A 191 0.38 27.84 9.05
C ALA A 191 1.08 26.63 8.38
N LEU A 192 0.31 25.57 8.11
CA LEU A 192 0.78 24.47 7.27
C LEU A 192 0.61 24.88 5.80
N VAL A 193 1.72 25.10 5.11
CA VAL A 193 1.73 25.51 3.69
C VAL A 193 1.50 24.30 2.79
N THR A 194 2.21 23.20 3.05
CA THR A 194 2.05 21.93 2.32
C THR A 194 2.34 20.75 3.22
N CYS A 195 1.72 19.60 2.94
CA CYS A 195 2.07 18.30 3.50
C CYS A 195 1.98 17.27 2.39
N ARG A 196 3.07 16.54 2.12
CA ARG A 196 3.14 15.54 1.05
C ARG A 196 3.88 14.29 1.49
N VAL A 197 3.53 13.17 0.86
CA VAL A 197 4.29 11.92 0.96
C VAL A 197 5.52 12.01 0.07
N LEU A 198 6.69 11.75 0.64
CA LEU A 198 7.93 11.59 -0.12
C LEU A 198 8.16 10.13 -0.51
N ALA A 199 7.91 9.20 0.42
CA ALA A 199 8.13 7.78 0.18
C ALA A 199 7.24 6.91 1.06
N LEU A 200 6.94 5.72 0.56
CA LEU A 200 6.43 4.61 1.34
C LEU A 200 7.27 3.38 1.02
N ALA A 201 8.05 2.92 1.99
CA ALA A 201 8.97 1.80 1.82
C ALA A 201 8.61 0.64 2.74
N ALA A 202 8.55 -0.59 2.24
CA ALA A 202 8.45 -1.79 3.05
C ALA A 202 9.83 -2.44 3.20
N THR A 203 10.14 -2.88 4.42
CA THR A 203 11.36 -3.65 4.70
C THR A 203 11.01 -4.85 5.54
N ARG A 204 11.76 -5.94 5.36
CA ARG A 204 11.71 -7.12 6.22
C ARG A 204 13.08 -7.37 6.81
N ASP A 205 13.14 -7.52 8.12
CA ASP A 205 14.33 -8.01 8.79
C ASP A 205 14.53 -9.50 8.43
N PRO A 206 15.67 -9.87 7.83
CA PRO A 206 15.92 -11.24 7.40
C PRO A 206 16.12 -12.22 8.57
N LEU A 207 16.51 -11.75 9.76
CA LEU A 207 16.75 -12.60 10.94
C LEU A 207 15.45 -12.84 11.70
N SER A 208 14.75 -11.76 12.06
CA SER A 208 13.52 -11.86 12.85
C SER A 208 12.28 -12.16 11.99
N GLY A 209 12.37 -11.93 10.67
CA GLY A 209 11.23 -12.00 9.77
C GLY A 209 10.22 -10.86 9.96
N GLU A 210 10.52 -9.90 10.86
CA GLU A 210 9.66 -8.76 11.14
C GLU A 210 9.55 -7.88 9.91
N ALA A 211 8.33 -7.51 9.54
CA ALA A 211 8.07 -6.59 8.45
C ALA A 211 7.64 -5.24 9.01
N ARG A 212 8.12 -4.16 8.40
CA ARG A 212 7.72 -2.79 8.69
C ARG A 212 7.53 -1.98 7.42
N ALA A 213 6.71 -0.94 7.49
CA ALA A 213 6.59 0.07 6.44
C ALA A 213 6.97 1.44 7.00
N THR A 214 7.83 2.16 6.29
CA THR A 214 8.22 3.54 6.63
C THR A 214 7.51 4.49 5.68
N LEU A 215 6.66 5.35 6.24
CA LEU A 215 6.05 6.49 5.57
C LEU A 215 6.93 7.72 5.82
N THR A 216 7.50 8.29 4.78
CA THR A 216 8.26 9.56 4.87
C THR A 216 7.41 10.68 4.31
N LEU A 217 7.22 11.73 5.11
CA LEU A 217 6.44 12.91 4.77
C LEU A 217 7.35 14.14 4.75
N GLN A 218 6.93 15.15 3.99
CA GLN A 218 7.45 16.50 4.09
C GLN A 218 6.30 17.46 4.36
N ALA A 219 6.44 18.25 5.42
CA ALA A 219 5.57 19.37 5.74
C ALA A 219 6.36 20.68 5.63
N VAL A 220 5.77 21.69 5.00
CA VAL A 220 6.32 23.06 5.02
C VAL A 220 5.42 23.91 5.88
N THR A 221 6.01 24.57 6.88
CA THR A 221 5.31 25.50 7.77
C THR A 221 5.85 26.91 7.61
N GLU A 222 4.99 27.88 7.83
CA GLU A 222 5.32 29.31 7.82
C GLU A 222 4.85 29.93 9.16
N THR A 223 5.59 30.88 9.69
CA THR A 223 5.18 31.64 10.88
C THR A 223 3.92 32.45 10.54
N ALA A 224 2.88 32.36 11.38
CA ALA A 224 1.57 32.99 11.12
C ALA A 224 1.55 34.50 11.38
#